data_AF-A0A8J5TQR6-F1
#
_entry.id   AF-A0A8J5TQR6-F1
#
_cell.length_a   1.000
_cell.length_b   1.000
_cell.length_c   1.000
_cell.angle_alpha   90.00
_cell.angle_beta   90.00
_cell.angle_gamma   90.00
#
_symmetry.space_group_name_H-M   'P 1'
#
loop_
_entity.id
_entity.type
_entity.pdbx_description
1 polymer ?
#
loop_
_entity_poly.entity_id
_entity_poly.type
_entity_poly.pdbx_seq_one_letter_code
_entity_poly.pdbx_strand_id
1 'polypeptide(L)'
;MELKYRSLPNQNPLPPVRASSLNPAMSPTFGVLHVPSTRSLVYSSVDSDKEVPKIDELLMLFSIFAGAALAWTDELLHRLEATKENAVSAFDCYFHSALSIIEEPCTPLPPSVTAVSAISTLAHVAINSDDVVPIKALDLRSRCYNMCREMMIHRLDSPAAQKERDVSPANNIDLEVQRRVWWNMVASDWLTSFSGSSQEGIYTFIPRLMRVKQPRNVDDVALTISGDIHDLSISVPTDMTFFFLRLRTAEISREIIDTITPLADDTPEEDYEVILQLDKKLQNFIKGLPEFCKLDPESMQKSKEICESRPFIYWQRISLHLGIHARICRLHRPYHLAAYSDLRYSYSRTTILTSAYKILELRRMMDDPVAKLHFRPERYWVIFLHVTSAAVALAVDLSHNPDAPDAEAIKEKVKGAYETLNKSRKNAESLIRGIEKNMEQVMGTLQKQRANAMTSASPAATSSANLDPVPESAFTDMNDITVGMQEDGFGDEHSHQLWSDFLAVVPDLEEFQWTSLLQDLDFDPSNFS
;
A
#
# COMPACT_ATOMS: atom_id res chain seq x y z
N MET A 1 34.90 9.23 25.44
CA MET A 1 35.69 8.44 24.47
C MET A 1 35.70 9.25 23.18
N GLU A 2 36.79 10.00 22.92
CA GLU A 2 36.93 10.87 21.75
C GLU A 2 37.04 10.02 20.47
N LEU A 3 36.00 10.06 19.62
CA LEU A 3 36.08 9.51 18.27
C LEU A 3 36.59 10.59 17.32
N LYS A 4 37.88 10.50 16.98
CA LYS A 4 38.52 11.26 15.90
C LYS A 4 37.84 10.92 14.57
N TYR A 5 37.05 11.84 14.04
CA TYR A 5 36.65 11.84 12.64
C TYR A 5 37.91 11.93 11.76
N ARG A 6 38.25 10.83 11.09
CA ARG A 6 39.21 10.86 9.98
C ARG A 6 38.53 11.57 8.82
N SER A 7 39.16 12.66 8.38
CA SER A 7 38.87 13.42 7.18
C SER A 7 38.70 12.52 5.95
N LEU A 8 37.49 12.51 5.39
CA LEU A 8 37.24 12.09 4.00
C LEU A 8 37.70 13.22 3.06
N PRO A 9 38.32 12.91 1.91
CA PRO A 9 38.85 13.94 1.02
C PRO A 9 37.75 14.55 0.14
N ASN A 10 37.72 15.89 0.08
CA ASN A 10 37.02 16.73 -0.91
C ASN A 10 35.64 16.23 -1.39
N GLN A 11 34.62 16.40 -0.56
CA GLN A 11 33.27 16.66 -1.04
C GLN A 11 32.88 18.06 -0.59
N ASN A 12 32.45 18.91 -1.53
CA ASN A 12 31.89 20.22 -1.19
C ASN A 12 30.79 20.04 -0.15
N PRO A 13 30.72 20.89 0.90
CA PRO A 13 29.61 20.84 1.85
C PRO A 13 28.30 21.04 1.07
N LEU A 14 27.40 20.06 1.16
CA LEU A 14 26.05 20.18 0.61
C LEU A 14 25.40 21.46 1.16
N PRO A 15 24.77 22.30 0.32
CA PRO A 15 24.14 23.52 0.79
C PRO A 15 23.01 23.19 1.79
N PRO A 16 22.85 23.98 2.86
CA PRO A 16 21.77 23.76 3.83
C PRO A 16 20.42 23.85 3.12
N VAL A 17 19.65 22.77 3.19
CA VAL A 17 18.27 22.71 2.67
C VAL A 17 17.46 23.83 3.32
N ARG A 18 17.14 24.89 2.57
CA ARG A 18 16.29 25.99 3.08
C ARG A 18 14.91 25.43 3.43
N ALA A 19 14.56 25.46 4.71
CA ALA A 19 13.38 24.83 5.30
C ALA A 19 11.99 25.21 4.72
N SER A 20 11.89 26.19 3.80
CA SER A 20 10.68 26.42 3.02
C SER A 20 10.34 25.24 2.08
N SER A 21 11.29 24.33 1.85
CA SER A 21 11.14 23.11 1.05
C SER A 21 10.73 21.86 1.84
N LEU A 22 10.77 21.89 3.17
CA LEU A 22 10.57 20.69 4.02
C LEU A 22 9.10 20.30 4.20
N ASN A 23 8.18 21.19 3.82
CA ASN A 23 6.76 21.04 4.14
C ASN A 23 5.91 20.22 3.13
N PRO A 24 6.14 20.24 1.81
CA PRO A 24 5.24 19.54 0.89
C PRO A 24 5.54 18.04 0.71
N ALA A 25 6.77 17.56 0.87
CA ALA A 25 7.17 16.31 0.22
C ALA A 25 6.63 15.01 0.88
N MET A 26 6.43 15.01 2.21
CA MET A 26 5.90 13.85 2.97
C MET A 26 4.57 14.11 3.70
N SER A 27 4.31 15.37 4.04
CA SER A 27 3.28 15.77 5.02
C SER A 27 1.84 15.38 4.66
N PRO A 28 1.35 15.52 3.41
CA PRO A 28 -0.09 15.52 3.15
C PRO A 28 -0.84 14.24 3.47
N THR A 29 -0.14 13.10 3.46
CA THR A 29 -0.78 11.80 3.69
C THR A 29 -0.34 11.15 5.00
N PHE A 30 0.70 11.70 5.66
CA PHE A 30 1.23 11.15 6.90
C PHE A 30 0.50 11.70 8.13
N GLY A 31 0.37 13.03 8.25
CA GLY A 31 -0.44 13.69 9.29
C GLY A 31 -0.04 13.42 10.76
N VAL A 32 1.17 12.90 11.02
CA VAL A 32 1.66 12.62 12.39
C VAL A 32 2.37 13.81 13.00
N LEU A 33 3.25 14.47 12.23
CA LEU A 33 4.09 15.55 12.72
C LEU A 33 3.28 16.82 12.95
N HIS A 34 3.63 17.56 14.01
CA HIS A 34 3.20 18.94 14.19
C HIS A 34 4.18 19.87 13.46
N VAL A 35 3.79 20.34 12.27
CA VAL A 35 4.66 21.07 11.34
C VAL A 35 5.38 22.28 11.99
N PRO A 36 4.72 23.14 12.78
CA PRO A 36 5.39 24.27 13.44
C PRO A 36 6.51 23.83 14.39
N SER A 37 6.29 22.80 15.21
CA SER A 37 7.32 22.27 16.12
C SER A 37 8.50 21.69 15.36
N THR A 38 8.21 20.88 14.34
CA THR A 38 9.24 20.27 13.49
C THR A 38 10.08 21.33 12.78
N ARG A 39 9.44 22.38 12.25
CA ARG A 39 10.13 23.49 11.59
C ARG A 39 11.01 24.25 12.57
N SER A 40 10.53 24.50 13.79
CA SER A 40 11.32 25.13 14.84
C SER A 40 12.58 24.31 15.15
N LEU A 41 12.45 22.98 15.24
CA LEU A 41 13.58 22.08 15.49
C LEU A 41 14.65 22.16 14.40
N VAL A 42 14.24 22.11 13.12
CA VAL A 42 15.17 22.25 11.98
C VAL A 42 15.88 23.59 11.98
N TYR A 43 15.18 24.69 12.27
CA TYR A 43 15.84 25.99 12.33
C TYR A 43 16.82 26.10 13.50
N SER A 44 16.48 25.53 14.65
CA SER A 44 17.40 25.52 15.79
C SER A 44 18.67 24.70 15.54
N SER A 45 18.63 23.65 14.71
CA SER A 45 19.82 22.83 14.43
C SER A 45 20.83 23.48 13.48
N VAL A 46 20.43 24.53 12.77
CA VAL A 46 21.30 25.28 11.84
C VAL A 46 21.96 26.49 12.53
N ASP A 47 21.45 26.86 13.71
CA ASP A 47 21.98 27.97 14.51
C ASP A 47 23.25 27.52 15.25
N SER A 48 24.41 28.06 14.85
CA SER A 48 25.73 27.67 15.35
C SER A 48 25.95 27.99 16.83
N ASP A 49 25.12 28.84 17.42
CA ASP A 49 25.24 29.29 18.81
C ASP A 49 24.42 28.42 19.80
N LYS A 50 23.74 27.37 19.33
CA LYS A 50 22.89 26.50 20.16
C LYS A 50 23.58 25.22 20.62
N GLU A 51 23.09 24.70 21.74
CA GLU A 51 23.49 23.40 22.28
C GLU A 51 23.28 22.28 21.26
N VAL A 52 24.13 21.25 21.33
CA VAL A 52 24.05 20.06 20.48
C VAL A 52 22.65 19.42 20.65
N PRO A 53 21.93 19.11 19.55
CA PRO A 53 20.61 18.51 19.65
C PRO A 53 20.64 17.20 20.43
N LYS A 54 19.57 16.92 21.18
CA LYS A 54 19.42 15.64 21.88
C LYS A 54 19.33 14.49 20.89
N ILE A 55 19.57 13.27 21.36
CA ILE A 55 19.61 12.09 20.48
C ILE A 55 18.28 11.82 19.76
N ASP A 56 17.14 12.10 20.41
CA ASP A 56 15.81 11.99 19.82
C ASP A 56 15.50 13.11 18.82
N GLU A 57 16.00 14.32 19.08
CA GLU A 57 15.97 15.44 18.15
C GLU A 57 16.82 15.17 16.89
N LEU A 58 18.02 14.60 17.05
CA LEU A 58 18.86 14.15 15.93
C LEU A 58 18.16 13.07 15.10
N LEU A 59 17.53 12.10 15.76
CA LEU A 59 16.75 11.06 15.08
C LEU A 59 15.61 11.67 14.27
N MET A 60 14.90 12.64 14.82
CA MET A 60 13.84 13.36 14.12
C MET A 60 14.38 14.09 12.88
N LEU A 61 15.48 14.84 13.02
CA LEU A 61 16.11 15.56 11.93
C LEU A 61 16.53 14.62 10.80
N PHE A 62 17.23 13.52 11.11
CA PHE A 62 17.63 12.53 10.11
C PHE A 62 16.43 11.87 9.44
N SER A 63 15.36 11.55 10.18
CA SER A 63 14.14 10.97 9.61
C SER A 63 13.46 11.91 8.61
N ILE A 64 13.38 13.21 8.94
CA ILE A 64 12.81 14.24 8.06
C ILE A 64 13.71 14.46 6.83
N PHE A 65 15.02 14.56 7.03
CA PHE A 65 15.95 14.78 5.93
C PHE A 65 16.00 13.59 4.97
N ALA A 66 15.96 12.36 5.49
CA ALA A 66 15.82 11.15 4.68
C ALA A 66 14.55 11.24 3.82
N GLY A 67 13.39 11.51 4.42
CA GLY A 67 12.15 11.56 3.64
C GLY A 67 12.06 12.75 2.67
N ALA A 68 12.63 13.91 3.00
CA ALA A 68 12.78 15.01 2.06
C ALA A 68 13.71 14.65 0.88
N ALA A 69 14.82 13.95 1.17
CA ALA A 69 15.75 13.45 0.17
C ALA A 69 15.19 12.27 -0.63
N LEU A 70 14.18 11.54 -0.14
CA LEU A 70 13.44 10.52 -0.89
C LEU A 70 12.45 11.17 -1.87
N ALA A 71 11.76 12.21 -1.40
CA ALA A 71 10.66 12.86 -2.11
C ALA A 71 11.07 14.08 -2.95
N TRP A 72 12.34 14.16 -3.37
CA TRP A 72 12.86 15.26 -4.20
C TRP A 72 12.06 15.44 -5.48
N THR A 73 11.78 16.69 -5.88
CA THR A 73 11.19 17.07 -7.17
C THR A 73 12.23 17.75 -8.05
N ASP A 74 12.00 17.83 -9.37
CA ASP A 74 12.91 18.52 -10.29
C ASP A 74 13.06 20.02 -9.93
N GLU A 75 11.97 20.67 -9.50
CA GLU A 75 12.01 22.04 -8.97
C GLU A 75 12.90 22.14 -7.72
N LEU A 76 12.77 21.19 -6.80
CA LEU A 76 13.56 21.19 -5.57
C LEU A 76 15.05 21.00 -5.87
N LEU A 77 15.39 20.05 -6.76
CA LEU A 77 16.76 19.81 -7.20
C LEU A 77 17.35 21.07 -7.85
N HIS A 78 16.60 21.70 -8.76
CA HIS A 78 17.03 22.93 -9.42
C HIS A 78 17.27 24.06 -8.41
N ARG A 79 16.34 24.26 -7.47
CA ARG A 79 16.43 25.32 -6.44
C ARG A 79 17.57 25.09 -5.45
N LEU A 80 17.94 23.84 -5.18
CA LEU A 80 19.03 23.47 -4.28
C LEU A 80 20.38 23.29 -5.00
N GLU A 81 20.43 23.49 -6.32
CA GLU A 81 21.60 23.22 -7.15
C GLU A 81 22.15 21.79 -6.94
N ALA A 82 21.24 20.83 -6.75
CA ALA A 82 21.55 19.44 -6.42
C ALA A 82 21.19 18.51 -7.57
N THR A 83 21.91 17.40 -7.71
CA THR A 83 21.60 16.34 -8.67
C THR A 83 20.74 15.23 -8.05
N LYS A 84 20.21 14.34 -8.89
CA LYS A 84 19.49 13.14 -8.43
C LYS A 84 20.39 12.26 -7.58
N GLU A 85 21.67 12.15 -7.94
CA GLU A 85 22.69 11.39 -7.22
C GLU A 85 22.96 12.02 -5.84
N ASN A 86 22.97 13.35 -5.74
CA ASN A 86 23.06 14.01 -4.43
C ASN A 86 21.88 13.66 -3.54
N ALA A 87 20.65 13.67 -4.08
CA ALA A 87 19.46 13.33 -3.30
C ALA A 87 19.45 11.86 -2.85
N VAL A 88 19.84 10.93 -3.74
CA VAL A 88 19.99 9.50 -3.38
C VAL A 88 21.05 9.32 -2.29
N SER A 89 22.23 9.92 -2.45
CA SER A 89 23.29 9.82 -1.45
C SER A 89 22.90 10.45 -0.11
N ALA A 90 22.16 11.56 -0.14
CA ALA A 90 21.63 12.19 1.07
C ALA A 90 20.59 11.31 1.77
N PHE A 91 19.68 10.70 1.00
CA PHE A 91 18.71 9.72 1.52
C PHE A 91 19.45 8.59 2.24
N ASP A 92 20.40 7.94 1.56
CA ASP A 92 21.16 6.81 2.12
C ASP A 92 21.87 7.22 3.41
N CYS A 93 22.53 8.38 3.41
CA CYS A 93 23.25 8.90 4.58
C CYS A 93 22.31 9.14 5.77
N TYR A 94 21.23 9.90 5.58
CA TYR A 94 20.32 10.25 6.67
C TYR A 94 19.51 9.04 7.16
N PHE A 95 19.06 8.18 6.26
CA PHE A 95 18.30 6.99 6.61
C PHE A 95 19.13 6.03 7.46
N HIS A 96 20.38 5.73 7.06
CA HIS A 96 21.26 4.85 7.83
C HIS A 96 21.75 5.48 9.14
N SER A 97 21.91 6.81 9.17
CA SER A 97 22.21 7.53 10.42
C SER A 97 21.07 7.43 11.43
N ALA A 98 19.82 7.58 10.97
CA ALA A 98 18.63 7.39 11.81
C ALA A 98 18.52 5.94 12.32
N LEU A 99 18.74 4.94 11.45
CA LEU A 99 18.76 3.53 11.83
C LEU A 99 19.83 3.25 12.89
N SER A 100 21.03 3.79 12.72
CA SER A 100 22.13 3.60 13.69
C SER A 100 21.77 4.08 15.09
N ILE A 101 21.00 5.17 15.21
CA ILE A 101 20.50 5.65 16.51
C ILE A 101 19.47 4.67 17.10
N ILE A 102 18.56 4.15 16.27
CA ILE A 102 17.50 3.22 16.70
C ILE A 102 18.07 1.85 17.07
N GLU A 103 19.13 1.42 16.41
CA GLU A 103 19.75 0.09 16.53
C GLU A 103 20.90 0.03 17.53
N GLU A 104 21.28 1.15 18.15
CA GLU A 104 22.38 1.22 19.12
C GLU A 104 22.11 0.31 20.34
N PRO A 105 22.86 -0.80 20.51
CA PRO A 105 22.57 -1.79 21.54
C PRO A 105 22.97 -1.34 22.95
N CYS A 106 23.93 -0.41 23.08
CA CYS A 106 24.50 -0.05 24.38
C CYS A 106 23.77 1.11 25.06
N THR A 107 23.09 1.96 24.28
CA THR A 107 22.42 3.16 24.78
C THR A 107 21.00 3.20 24.25
N PRO A 108 20.00 2.71 25.01
CA PRO A 108 18.62 2.70 24.53
C PRO A 108 18.12 4.13 24.33
N LEU A 109 17.40 4.34 23.22
CA LEU A 109 16.77 5.63 22.93
C LEU A 109 15.69 5.93 23.97
N PRO A 110 15.78 7.04 24.72
CA PRO A 110 14.79 7.38 25.73
C PRO A 110 13.39 7.56 25.12
N PRO A 111 12.32 7.04 25.75
CA PRO A 111 10.97 7.25 25.26
C PRO A 111 10.57 8.73 25.34
N SER A 112 10.25 9.31 24.19
CA SER A 112 9.78 10.68 24.08
C SER A 112 8.81 10.82 22.91
N VAL A 113 8.02 11.90 22.92
CA VAL A 113 7.11 12.23 21.80
C VAL A 113 7.92 12.46 20.53
N THR A 114 9.09 13.10 20.64
CA THR A 114 10.03 13.31 19.54
C THR A 114 10.55 11.97 19.00
N ALA A 115 11.04 11.09 19.88
CA ALA A 115 11.59 9.79 19.49
C ALA A 115 10.54 8.93 18.77
N VAL A 116 9.34 8.77 19.34
CA VAL A 116 8.31 7.92 18.75
C VAL A 116 7.76 8.48 17.43
N SER A 117 7.66 9.81 17.33
CA SER A 117 7.28 10.49 16.08
C SER A 117 8.37 10.33 15.01
N ALA A 118 9.64 10.36 15.40
CA ALA A 118 10.76 10.15 14.49
C ALA A 118 10.79 8.72 13.96
N ILE A 119 10.64 7.70 14.81
CA ILE A 119 10.53 6.29 14.40
C ILE A 119 9.33 6.09 13.47
N SER A 120 8.17 6.66 13.82
CA SER A 120 6.98 6.61 12.94
C SER A 120 7.24 7.26 11.58
N THR A 121 7.99 8.37 11.55
CA THR A 121 8.36 9.09 10.32
C THR A 121 9.31 8.23 9.49
N LEU A 122 10.35 7.67 10.11
CA LEU A 122 11.31 6.81 9.43
C LEU A 122 10.64 5.54 8.87
N ALA A 123 9.67 4.96 9.59
CA ALA A 123 8.88 3.83 9.08
C ALA A 123 8.06 4.21 7.83
N HIS A 124 7.52 5.44 7.80
CA HIS A 124 6.84 5.98 6.62
C HIS A 124 7.82 6.26 5.46
N VAL A 125 9.06 6.65 5.75
CA VAL A 125 10.11 6.80 4.73
C VAL A 125 10.51 5.43 4.17
N ALA A 126 10.77 4.46 5.06
CA ALA A 126 11.25 3.12 4.71
C ALA A 126 10.27 2.37 3.80
N ILE A 127 8.96 2.48 4.02
CA ILE A 127 7.98 1.79 3.16
C ILE A 127 7.93 2.36 1.73
N ASN A 128 8.49 3.55 1.51
CA ASN A 128 8.48 4.25 0.22
C ASN A 128 9.86 4.31 -0.45
N SER A 129 10.90 3.70 0.13
CA SER A 129 12.25 3.67 -0.45
C SER A 129 12.43 2.62 -1.54
N ASP A 130 13.44 2.78 -2.39
CA ASP A 130 13.78 1.84 -3.47
C ASP A 130 14.48 0.56 -2.96
N ASP A 131 15.01 0.58 -1.73
CA ASP A 131 15.70 -0.56 -1.14
C ASP A 131 14.70 -1.61 -0.64
N VAL A 132 14.76 -2.76 -1.31
CA VAL A 132 13.97 -3.98 -1.09
C VAL A 132 14.24 -4.53 0.31
N VAL A 133 13.31 -4.31 1.24
CA VAL A 133 12.34 -5.32 1.74
C VAL A 133 11.34 -4.56 2.65
N PRO A 134 10.01 -4.73 2.50
CA PRO A 134 9.00 -4.23 3.44
C PRO A 134 9.30 -4.49 4.93
N ILE A 135 10.15 -5.49 5.22
CA ILE A 135 10.55 -5.90 6.57
C ILE A 135 11.18 -4.79 7.41
N LYS A 136 11.99 -3.88 6.83
CA LYS A 136 12.58 -2.76 7.60
C LYS A 136 11.51 -1.80 8.07
N ALA A 137 10.52 -1.50 7.22
CA ALA A 137 9.38 -0.68 7.61
C ALA A 137 8.52 -1.39 8.68
N LEU A 138 8.38 -2.71 8.61
CA LEU A 138 7.68 -3.51 9.62
C LEU A 138 8.43 -3.55 10.95
N ASP A 139 9.76 -3.70 10.96
CA ASP A 139 10.59 -3.62 12.16
C ASP A 139 10.45 -2.26 12.84
N LEU A 140 10.59 -1.17 12.06
CA LEU A 140 10.41 0.18 12.57
C LEU A 140 9.00 0.42 13.13
N ARG A 141 7.95 -0.13 12.50
CA ARG A 141 6.58 -0.09 13.06
C ARG A 141 6.47 -0.86 14.38
N SER A 142 7.11 -2.03 14.48
CA SER A 142 7.16 -2.82 15.72
C SER A 142 7.88 -2.07 16.84
N ARG A 143 9.02 -1.44 16.55
CA ARG A 143 9.74 -0.57 17.50
C ARG A 143 8.89 0.63 17.94
N CYS A 144 8.22 1.28 16.99
CA CYS A 144 7.29 2.38 17.27
C CYS A 144 6.16 1.92 18.22
N TYR A 145 5.55 0.76 17.93
CA TYR A 145 4.52 0.15 18.79
C TYR A 145 5.03 -0.12 20.21
N ASN A 146 6.23 -0.70 20.35
CA ASN A 146 6.82 -0.99 21.65
C ASN A 146 7.11 0.30 22.44
N MET A 147 7.65 1.33 21.79
CA MET A 147 7.85 2.64 22.43
C MET A 147 6.53 3.29 22.84
N CYS A 148 5.49 3.25 21.99
CA CYS A 148 4.15 3.70 22.37
C CYS A 148 3.60 2.97 23.60
N ARG A 149 3.89 1.68 23.74
CA ARG A 149 3.50 0.90 24.93
C ARG A 149 4.27 1.31 26.16
N GLU A 150 5.58 1.53 26.06
CA GLU A 150 6.41 2.03 27.17
C GLU A 150 5.94 3.41 27.66
N MET A 151 5.55 4.29 26.73
CA MET A 151 4.93 5.58 27.02
C MET A 151 3.46 5.47 27.45
N MET A 152 2.89 4.27 27.51
CA MET A 152 1.49 4.00 27.84
C MET A 152 0.47 4.72 26.96
N ILE A 153 0.82 5.02 25.69
CA ILE A 153 -0.04 5.75 24.75
C ILE A 153 -1.34 5.01 24.47
N HIS A 154 -1.34 3.67 24.47
CA HIS A 154 -2.55 2.85 24.34
C HIS A 154 -3.62 3.13 25.41
N ARG A 155 -3.27 3.81 26.51
CA ARG A 155 -4.20 4.24 27.57
C ARG A 155 -4.12 5.75 27.86
N LEU A 156 -3.65 6.54 26.88
CA LEU A 156 -3.42 7.98 26.96
C LEU A 156 -4.65 8.74 27.46
N ASP A 157 -5.85 8.30 27.08
CA ASP A 157 -7.14 8.91 27.44
C ASP A 157 -7.93 8.06 28.44
N SER A 158 -7.28 7.21 29.24
CA SER A 158 -7.93 6.53 30.37
C SER A 158 -8.46 7.53 31.42
N PRO A 159 -9.49 7.19 32.21
CA PRO A 159 -9.98 8.07 33.27
C PRO A 159 -8.90 8.46 34.29
N ALA A 160 -7.94 7.58 34.57
CA ALA A 160 -6.81 7.87 35.46
C ALA A 160 -5.87 8.92 34.85
N ALA A 161 -5.48 8.74 33.58
CA ALA A 161 -4.61 9.69 32.88
C ALA A 161 -5.28 11.06 32.67
N GLN A 162 -6.60 11.10 32.46
CA GLN A 162 -7.35 12.36 32.39
C GLN A 162 -7.31 13.09 33.74
N LYS A 163 -7.57 12.40 34.87
CA LYS A 163 -7.51 12.99 36.22
C LYS A 163 -6.11 13.50 36.58
N GLU A 164 -5.06 12.80 36.18
CA GLU A 164 -3.68 13.25 36.38
C GLU A 164 -3.42 14.58 35.66
N ARG A 165 -3.93 14.72 34.43
CA ARG A 165 -3.82 15.96 33.66
C ARG A 165 -4.64 17.11 34.20
N ASP A 166 -5.73 16.84 34.92
CA ASP A 166 -6.48 17.89 35.63
C ASP A 166 -5.63 18.52 36.76
N VAL A 167 -4.69 17.76 37.33
CA VAL A 167 -3.76 18.23 38.39
C VAL A 167 -2.48 18.82 37.79
N SER A 168 -1.91 18.16 36.78
CA SER A 168 -0.70 18.57 36.08
C SER A 168 -0.97 18.65 34.59
N PRO A 169 -1.36 19.83 34.06
CA PRO A 169 -1.67 19.99 32.65
C PRO A 169 -0.52 19.53 31.76
N ALA A 170 -0.83 18.65 30.82
CA ALA A 170 0.13 18.21 29.82
C ALA A 170 0.22 19.22 28.66
N ASN A 171 1.31 19.15 27.90
CA ASN A 171 1.42 19.87 26.63
C ASN A 171 0.39 19.30 25.63
N ASN A 172 -0.56 20.14 25.22
CA ASN A 172 -1.61 19.74 24.29
C ASN A 172 -1.08 19.31 22.93
N ILE A 173 0.01 19.92 22.44
CA ILE A 173 0.66 19.52 21.18
C ILE A 173 1.19 18.09 21.30
N ASP A 174 1.88 17.80 22.41
CA ASP A 174 2.44 16.47 22.65
C ASP A 174 1.35 15.39 22.79
N LEU A 175 0.24 15.71 23.45
CA LEU A 175 -0.92 14.81 23.52
C LEU A 175 -1.49 14.53 22.14
N GLU A 176 -1.63 15.57 21.33
CA GLU A 176 -2.20 15.44 19.99
C GLU A 176 -1.28 14.63 19.07
N VAL A 177 0.02 14.89 19.08
CA VAL A 177 1.01 14.10 18.34
C VAL A 177 1.01 12.64 18.78
N GLN A 178 0.91 12.34 20.08
CA GLN A 178 0.80 10.95 20.56
C GLN A 178 -0.47 10.25 20.04
N ARG A 179 -1.62 10.93 19.99
CA ARG A 179 -2.84 10.39 19.37
C ARG A 179 -2.64 10.14 17.88
N ARG A 180 -2.01 11.07 17.17
CA ARG A 180 -1.72 10.94 15.72
C ARG A 180 -0.79 9.76 15.44
N VAL A 181 0.29 9.59 16.21
CA VAL A 181 1.19 8.42 16.11
C VAL A 181 0.40 7.12 16.32
N TRP A 182 -0.37 7.03 17.42
CA TRP A 182 -1.13 5.83 17.75
C TRP A 182 -2.15 5.48 16.66
N TRP A 183 -2.99 6.43 16.27
CA TRP A 183 -4.02 6.20 15.27
C TRP A 183 -3.46 6.02 13.85
N ASN A 184 -2.27 6.54 13.57
CA ASN A 184 -1.59 6.25 12.30
C ASN A 184 -1.18 4.79 12.23
N MET A 185 -0.66 4.20 13.32
CA MET A 185 -0.35 2.77 13.38
C MET A 185 -1.60 1.92 13.31
N VAL A 186 -2.64 2.25 14.09
CA VAL A 186 -3.94 1.56 14.06
C VAL A 186 -4.51 1.54 12.65
N ALA A 187 -4.56 2.71 11.99
CA ALA A 187 -5.06 2.79 10.62
C ALA A 187 -4.17 2.01 9.65
N SER A 188 -2.85 2.02 9.81
CA SER A 188 -1.96 1.23 8.94
C SER A 188 -2.20 -0.27 9.08
N ASP A 189 -2.27 -0.77 10.31
CA ASP A 189 -2.52 -2.18 10.64
C ASP A 189 -3.85 -2.68 10.06
N TRP A 190 -4.94 -1.94 10.27
CA TRP A 190 -6.26 -2.30 9.72
C TRP A 190 -6.36 -2.13 8.20
N LEU A 191 -5.62 -1.18 7.61
CA LEU A 191 -5.58 -1.03 6.16
C LEU A 191 -4.79 -2.16 5.50
N THR A 192 -3.71 -2.64 6.14
CA THR A 192 -2.90 -3.75 5.61
C THR A 192 -3.54 -5.12 5.82
N SER A 193 -4.36 -5.26 6.87
CA SER A 193 -5.11 -6.49 7.15
C SER A 193 -6.11 -6.84 6.04
N PHE A 194 -6.46 -5.88 5.17
CA PHE A 194 -7.30 -6.08 3.99
C PHE A 194 -6.70 -5.38 2.77
N SER A 195 -5.60 -5.94 2.26
CA SER A 195 -4.82 -5.31 1.19
C SER A 195 -4.31 -6.27 0.11
N GLY A 196 -4.49 -7.59 0.26
CA GLY A 196 -3.82 -8.58 -0.59
C GLY A 196 -2.39 -8.92 -0.16
N SER A 197 -1.77 -8.18 0.76
CA SER A 197 -0.36 -8.43 1.15
C SER A 197 -0.19 -9.62 2.08
N SER A 198 1.07 -10.06 2.31
CA SER A 198 1.46 -10.98 3.41
C SER A 198 0.98 -10.61 4.83
N GLN A 199 0.45 -9.40 5.04
CA GLN A 199 -0.15 -8.95 6.30
C GLN A 199 -1.69 -9.10 6.36
N GLU A 200 -2.31 -9.67 5.32
CA GLU A 200 -3.76 -9.82 5.23
C GLU A 200 -4.32 -10.85 6.24
N GLY A 201 -5.57 -10.65 6.65
CA GLY A 201 -6.31 -11.61 7.49
C GLY A 201 -6.09 -11.46 9.00
N ILE A 202 -5.13 -10.64 9.42
CA ILE A 202 -4.85 -10.39 10.85
C ILE A 202 -4.56 -8.92 11.12
N TYR A 203 -4.86 -8.46 12.33
CA TYR A 203 -4.51 -7.14 12.82
C TYR A 203 -4.08 -7.19 14.29
N THR A 204 -3.21 -6.26 14.69
CA THR A 204 -2.62 -6.19 16.03
C THR A 204 -3.42 -5.29 16.98
N PHE A 205 -3.99 -4.20 16.46
CA PHE A 205 -4.63 -3.17 17.29
C PHE A 205 -6.11 -3.49 17.53
N ILE A 206 -6.40 -4.11 18.68
CA ILE A 206 -7.77 -4.49 19.06
C ILE A 206 -8.50 -3.30 19.72
N PRO A 207 -9.65 -2.82 19.18
CA PRO A 207 -10.33 -1.62 19.67
C PRO A 207 -10.66 -1.62 21.17
N ARG A 208 -11.15 -2.74 21.71
CA ARG A 208 -11.50 -2.85 23.15
C ARG A 208 -10.31 -2.73 24.10
N LEU A 209 -9.08 -2.91 23.60
CA LEU A 209 -7.85 -2.88 24.40
C LEU A 209 -7.16 -1.52 24.40
N MET A 210 -7.70 -0.53 23.68
CA MET A 210 -7.17 0.82 23.63
C MET A 210 -8.12 1.86 24.24
N ARG A 211 -7.54 2.87 24.89
CA ARG A 211 -8.22 4.03 25.46
C ARG A 211 -7.51 5.30 24.99
N VAL A 212 -7.67 5.58 23.71
CA VAL A 212 -7.07 6.73 23.02
C VAL A 212 -8.18 7.40 22.22
N LYS A 213 -8.44 8.68 22.45
CA LYS A 213 -9.37 9.47 21.63
C LYS A 213 -8.77 9.62 20.23
N GLN A 214 -9.62 9.71 19.21
CA GLN A 214 -9.14 10.08 17.87
C GLN A 214 -8.47 11.48 17.94
N PRO A 215 -7.52 11.78 17.04
CA PRO A 215 -6.98 13.13 16.88
C PRO A 215 -8.09 14.14 16.61
N ARG A 216 -7.81 15.43 16.73
CA ARG A 216 -8.73 16.52 16.38
C ARG A 216 -8.56 16.92 14.92
N ASN A 217 -9.65 17.32 14.27
CA ASN A 217 -9.64 17.89 12.94
C ASN A 217 -9.33 19.39 13.05
N VAL A 218 -8.06 19.74 13.01
CA VAL A 218 -7.57 21.11 13.20
C VAL A 218 -6.27 21.31 12.41
N ASP A 219 -6.05 22.52 11.92
CA ASP A 219 -4.76 22.89 11.31
C ASP A 219 -3.68 22.99 12.39
N ASP A 220 -2.46 22.59 12.06
CA ASP A 220 -1.36 22.56 13.03
C ASP A 220 -1.08 23.94 13.64
N VAL A 221 -1.22 25.00 12.85
CA VAL A 221 -1.00 26.39 13.31
C VAL A 221 -1.97 26.84 14.41
N ALA A 222 -3.11 26.16 14.55
CA ALA A 222 -4.10 26.44 15.59
C ALA A 222 -3.89 25.58 16.86
N LEU A 223 -2.98 24.61 16.85
CA LEU A 223 -2.60 23.87 18.05
C LEU A 223 -1.70 24.71 18.94
N THR A 224 -2.08 24.84 20.20
CA THR A 224 -1.34 25.56 21.24
C THR A 224 -0.91 24.60 22.35
N ILE A 225 0.15 24.95 23.10
CA ILE A 225 0.66 24.13 24.22
C ILE A 225 -0.40 23.96 25.33
N SER A 226 -1.26 24.97 25.50
CA SER A 226 -2.32 25.01 26.52
C SER A 226 -3.55 25.73 25.98
N GLY A 227 -4.67 25.64 26.70
CA GLY A 227 -5.95 26.22 26.31
C GLY A 227 -6.89 25.21 25.65
N ASP A 228 -8.08 25.69 25.27
CA ASP A 228 -9.05 24.86 24.54
C ASP A 228 -8.69 24.83 23.06
N ILE A 229 -8.82 23.65 22.46
CA ILE A 229 -8.57 23.41 21.04
C ILE A 229 -9.90 22.98 20.44
N HIS A 230 -10.45 23.80 19.56
CA HIS A 230 -11.69 23.48 18.90
C HIS A 230 -11.49 22.40 17.83
N ASP A 231 -12.32 21.36 17.90
CA ASP A 231 -12.37 20.30 16.91
C ASP A 231 -13.35 20.70 15.79
N LEU A 232 -12.85 20.83 14.56
CA LEU A 232 -13.66 21.29 13.42
C LEU A 232 -14.43 20.12 12.80
N SER A 233 -15.61 20.42 12.24
CA SER A 233 -16.35 19.43 11.45
C SER A 233 -15.51 18.92 10.27
N ILE A 234 -15.63 17.63 9.92
CA ILE A 234 -14.97 17.02 8.75
C ILE A 234 -15.34 17.70 7.42
N SER A 235 -16.43 18.48 7.39
CA SER A 235 -16.81 19.32 6.24
C SER A 235 -15.93 20.57 6.06
N VAL A 236 -15.04 20.86 7.01
CA VAL A 236 -14.05 21.94 6.92
C VAL A 236 -12.69 21.31 6.58
N PRO A 237 -12.04 21.72 5.47
CA PRO A 237 -10.74 21.19 5.10
C PRO A 237 -9.66 21.69 6.07
N THR A 238 -8.89 20.76 6.63
CA THR A 238 -7.76 21.02 7.52
C THR A 238 -6.55 20.16 7.13
N ASP A 239 -5.40 20.40 7.75
CA ASP A 239 -4.22 19.53 7.67
C ASP A 239 -4.54 18.06 8.04
N MET A 240 -5.52 17.83 8.92
CA MET A 240 -5.91 16.51 9.42
C MET A 240 -7.03 15.82 8.64
N THR A 241 -7.64 16.46 7.64
CA THR A 241 -8.80 15.88 6.94
C THR A 241 -8.52 14.51 6.33
N PHE A 242 -7.40 14.34 5.63
CA PHE A 242 -7.05 13.03 5.07
C PHE A 242 -6.81 11.98 6.15
N PHE A 243 -6.24 12.35 7.29
CA PHE A 243 -5.99 11.42 8.37
C PHE A 243 -7.30 10.78 8.86
N PHE A 244 -8.35 11.58 9.03
CA PHE A 244 -9.68 11.09 9.41
C PHE A 244 -10.31 10.20 8.34
N LEU A 245 -10.24 10.63 7.08
CA LEU A 245 -10.83 9.85 5.98
C LEU A 245 -10.08 8.52 5.79
N ARG A 246 -8.75 8.53 5.96
CA ARG A 246 -7.90 7.33 6.00
C ARG A 246 -8.29 6.42 7.16
N LEU A 247 -8.49 6.98 8.36
CA LEU A 247 -8.93 6.21 9.51
C LEU A 247 -10.30 5.58 9.28
N ARG A 248 -11.23 6.30 8.65
CA ARG A 248 -12.54 5.76 8.29
C ARG A 248 -12.45 4.61 7.28
N THR A 249 -11.57 4.71 6.28
CA THR A 249 -11.27 3.59 5.38
C THR A 249 -10.72 2.38 6.16
N ALA A 250 -9.82 2.64 7.13
CA ALA A 250 -9.23 1.59 7.95
C ALA A 250 -10.26 0.88 8.84
N GLU A 251 -11.20 1.62 9.42
CA GLU A 251 -12.32 1.05 10.17
C GLU A 251 -13.16 0.10 9.30
N ILE A 252 -13.48 0.50 8.06
CA ILE A 252 -14.21 -0.36 7.12
C ILE A 252 -13.39 -1.61 6.79
N SER A 253 -12.08 -1.48 6.54
CA SER A 253 -11.18 -2.62 6.30
C SER A 253 -11.16 -3.60 7.47
N ARG A 254 -11.08 -3.12 8.72
CA ARG A 254 -11.16 -3.97 9.91
C ARG A 254 -12.50 -4.69 9.99
N GLU A 255 -13.61 -3.97 9.75
CA GLU A 255 -14.94 -4.58 9.77
C GLU A 255 -15.13 -5.64 8.71
N ILE A 256 -14.52 -5.49 7.53
CA ILE A 256 -14.49 -6.56 6.50
C ILE A 256 -13.82 -7.80 7.09
N ILE A 257 -12.60 -7.70 7.62
CA ILE A 257 -11.85 -8.84 8.19
C ILE A 257 -12.53 -9.45 9.42
N ASP A 258 -13.23 -8.66 10.22
CA ASP A 258 -14.05 -9.18 11.33
C ASP A 258 -15.30 -9.95 10.84
N THR A 259 -15.72 -9.74 9.59
CA THR A 259 -16.96 -10.29 9.01
C THR A 259 -16.71 -11.51 8.12
N ILE A 260 -15.64 -11.50 7.32
CA ILE A 260 -15.33 -12.57 6.37
C ILE A 260 -14.06 -13.31 6.78
N THR A 261 -14.01 -14.60 6.45
CA THR A 261 -12.81 -15.43 6.56
C THR A 261 -11.69 -14.80 5.73
N PRO A 262 -10.43 -14.83 6.20
CA PRO A 262 -9.30 -14.36 5.42
C PRO A 262 -9.33 -14.97 4.01
N LEU A 263 -9.34 -14.11 2.99
CA LEU A 263 -9.48 -14.45 1.57
C LEU A 263 -8.19 -15.07 0.98
N ALA A 264 -7.64 -16.09 1.64
CA ALA A 264 -6.33 -16.66 1.32
C ALA A 264 -6.29 -17.31 -0.07
N ASP A 265 -7.37 -17.98 -0.48
CA ASP A 265 -7.39 -18.81 -1.70
C ASP A 265 -8.22 -18.21 -2.85
N ASP A 266 -8.66 -16.95 -2.73
CA ASP A 266 -9.55 -16.27 -3.67
C ASP A 266 -10.79 -17.11 -4.10
N THR A 267 -11.20 -18.04 -3.23
CA THR A 267 -12.38 -18.89 -3.37
C THR A 267 -13.64 -18.18 -2.84
N PRO A 268 -14.76 -18.21 -3.58
CA PRO A 268 -16.04 -17.75 -3.05
C PRO A 268 -16.55 -18.67 -1.92
N GLU A 269 -16.19 -18.35 -0.68
CA GLU A 269 -16.63 -19.12 0.50
C GLU A 269 -17.77 -18.46 1.27
N GLU A 270 -17.85 -17.13 1.18
CA GLU A 270 -18.78 -16.34 1.97
C GLU A 270 -20.16 -16.24 1.31
N ASP A 271 -21.19 -15.99 2.13
CA ASP A 271 -22.49 -15.62 1.61
C ASP A 271 -22.36 -14.34 0.78
N TYR A 272 -22.69 -14.45 -0.51
CA TYR A 272 -22.53 -13.35 -1.45
C TYR A 272 -23.29 -12.08 -1.03
N GLU A 273 -24.41 -12.23 -0.33
CA GLU A 273 -25.16 -11.07 0.20
C GLU A 273 -24.33 -10.27 1.23
N VAL A 274 -23.50 -10.94 2.04
CA VAL A 274 -22.58 -10.28 2.98
C VAL A 274 -21.58 -9.42 2.22
N ILE A 275 -21.04 -9.93 1.10
CA ILE A 275 -20.10 -9.20 0.23
C ILE A 275 -20.75 -7.95 -0.36
N LEU A 276 -22.00 -8.05 -0.82
CA LEU A 276 -22.76 -6.90 -1.33
C LEU A 276 -23.03 -5.86 -0.25
N GLN A 277 -23.27 -6.28 0.99
CA GLN A 277 -23.45 -5.35 2.12
C GLN A 277 -22.14 -4.62 2.48
N LEU A 278 -21.01 -5.32 2.45
CA LEU A 278 -19.69 -4.73 2.67
C LEU A 278 -19.31 -3.76 1.52
N ASP A 279 -19.58 -4.09 0.27
CA ASP A 279 -19.41 -3.16 -0.87
C ASP A 279 -20.29 -1.92 -0.69
N LYS A 280 -21.57 -2.09 -0.39
CA LYS A 280 -22.49 -0.98 -0.14
C LYS A 280 -21.96 -0.03 0.93
N LYS A 281 -21.25 -0.53 1.95
CA LYS A 281 -20.59 0.31 2.96
C LYS A 281 -19.46 1.15 2.38
N LEU A 282 -18.59 0.57 1.55
CA LEU A 282 -17.54 1.30 0.82
C LEU A 282 -18.16 2.36 -0.12
N GLN A 283 -19.17 1.99 -0.90
CA GLN A 283 -19.88 2.88 -1.82
C GLN A 283 -20.57 4.05 -1.08
N ASN A 284 -21.23 3.77 0.05
CA ASN A 284 -21.85 4.81 0.88
C ASN A 284 -20.80 5.75 1.47
N PHE A 285 -19.62 5.25 1.82
CA PHE A 285 -18.53 6.09 2.28
C PHE A 285 -18.06 7.05 1.18
N ILE A 286 -17.86 6.58 -0.06
CA ILE A 286 -17.53 7.43 -1.22
C ILE A 286 -18.59 8.51 -1.42
N LYS A 287 -19.89 8.14 -1.39
CA LYS A 287 -21.01 9.09 -1.57
C LYS A 287 -21.09 10.14 -0.46
N GLY A 288 -20.75 9.76 0.77
CA GLY A 288 -20.79 10.60 1.96
C GLY A 288 -19.54 11.47 2.18
N LEU A 289 -18.56 11.44 1.28
CA LEU A 289 -17.36 12.27 1.40
C LEU A 289 -17.70 13.77 1.40
N PRO A 290 -16.93 14.61 2.12
CA PRO A 290 -17.00 16.06 1.97
C PRO A 290 -16.86 16.49 0.50
N GLU A 291 -17.51 17.58 0.09
CA GLU A 291 -17.54 18.03 -1.31
C GLU A 291 -16.12 18.18 -1.90
N PHE A 292 -15.18 18.75 -1.14
CA PHE A 292 -13.78 18.92 -1.54
C PHE A 292 -12.96 17.61 -1.56
N CYS A 293 -13.58 16.47 -1.26
CA CYS A 293 -13.00 15.13 -1.38
C CYS A 293 -13.71 14.27 -2.43
N LYS A 294 -14.75 14.77 -3.10
CA LYS A 294 -15.43 14.03 -4.18
C LYS A 294 -14.75 14.23 -5.54
N LEU A 295 -14.89 13.25 -6.42
CA LEU A 295 -14.30 13.24 -7.77
C LEU A 295 -15.28 13.64 -8.88
N ASP A 296 -16.57 13.84 -8.58
CA ASP A 296 -17.50 14.28 -9.61
C ASP A 296 -17.14 15.70 -10.10
N PRO A 297 -17.36 16.01 -11.39
CA PRO A 297 -16.96 17.28 -11.97
C PRO A 297 -17.54 18.51 -11.25
N GLU A 298 -18.77 18.41 -10.75
CA GLU A 298 -19.44 19.50 -10.04
C GLU A 298 -18.72 19.82 -8.72
N SER A 299 -18.45 18.80 -7.91
CA SER A 299 -17.72 18.94 -6.65
C SER A 299 -16.29 19.42 -6.88
N MET A 300 -15.61 18.91 -7.91
CA MET A 300 -14.28 19.39 -8.31
C MET A 300 -14.29 20.88 -8.66
N GLN A 301 -15.27 21.33 -9.44
CA GLN A 301 -15.40 22.73 -9.80
C GLN A 301 -15.69 23.62 -8.58
N LYS A 302 -16.59 23.21 -7.68
CA LYS A 302 -16.91 23.96 -6.45
C LYS A 302 -15.74 24.05 -5.47
N SER A 303 -14.84 23.07 -5.48
CA SER A 303 -13.71 23.01 -4.56
C SER A 303 -12.40 23.52 -5.16
N LYS A 304 -12.45 24.14 -6.35
CA LYS A 304 -11.27 24.63 -7.06
C LYS A 304 -10.44 25.62 -6.22
N GLU A 305 -11.09 26.62 -5.61
CA GLU A 305 -10.42 27.63 -4.77
C GLU A 305 -9.77 27.01 -3.51
N ILE A 306 -10.38 25.96 -2.95
CA ILE A 306 -9.81 25.21 -1.83
C ILE A 306 -8.54 24.50 -2.28
N CYS A 307 -8.54 23.85 -3.44
CA CYS A 307 -7.34 23.18 -3.97
C CYS A 307 -6.25 24.18 -4.38
N GLU A 308 -6.60 25.38 -4.85
CA GLU A 308 -5.62 26.43 -5.17
C GLU A 308 -4.96 26.98 -3.89
N SER A 309 -5.72 27.21 -2.82
CA SER A 309 -5.20 27.69 -1.53
C SER A 309 -4.53 26.60 -0.69
N ARG A 310 -4.97 25.34 -0.84
CA ARG A 310 -4.46 24.15 -0.15
C ARG A 310 -4.18 23.02 -1.16
N PRO A 311 -3.09 23.09 -1.94
CA PRO A 311 -2.79 22.11 -3.00
C PRO A 311 -2.72 20.65 -2.54
N PHE A 312 -2.37 20.42 -1.27
CA PHE A 312 -2.34 19.09 -0.67
C PHE A 312 -3.72 18.41 -0.63
N ILE A 313 -4.84 19.16 -0.60
CA ILE A 313 -6.20 18.61 -0.62
C ILE A 313 -6.48 17.85 -1.92
N TYR A 314 -5.98 18.36 -3.06
CA TYR A 314 -6.12 17.67 -4.34
C TYR A 314 -5.44 16.29 -4.30
N TRP A 315 -4.24 16.23 -3.73
CA TRP A 315 -3.50 14.99 -3.57
C TRP A 315 -4.16 14.01 -2.59
N GLN A 316 -4.62 14.52 -1.44
CA GLN A 316 -5.35 13.74 -0.44
C GLN A 316 -6.62 13.14 -1.02
N ARG A 317 -7.35 13.89 -1.85
CA ARG A 317 -8.53 13.41 -2.59
C ARG A 317 -8.18 12.21 -3.46
N ILE A 318 -7.18 12.34 -4.34
CA ILE A 318 -6.80 11.25 -5.25
C ILE A 318 -6.34 10.03 -4.44
N SER A 319 -5.49 10.23 -3.43
CA SER A 319 -4.95 9.15 -2.59
C SER A 319 -6.02 8.39 -1.84
N LEU A 320 -7.03 9.10 -1.33
CA LEU A 320 -8.18 8.50 -0.63
C LEU A 320 -8.97 7.58 -1.56
N HIS A 321 -9.36 8.08 -2.73
CA HIS A 321 -10.13 7.29 -3.70
C HIS A 321 -9.32 6.10 -4.22
N LEU A 322 -8.02 6.25 -4.43
CA LEU A 322 -7.15 5.13 -4.81
C LEU A 322 -7.23 4.00 -3.78
N GLY A 323 -7.13 4.34 -2.49
CA GLY A 323 -7.24 3.38 -1.40
C GLY A 323 -8.62 2.73 -1.30
N ILE A 324 -9.71 3.47 -1.48
CA ILE A 324 -11.06 2.91 -1.40
C ILE A 324 -11.32 1.96 -2.59
N HIS A 325 -11.00 2.37 -3.82
CA HIS A 325 -11.20 1.52 -4.99
C HIS A 325 -10.34 0.25 -4.95
N ALA A 326 -9.12 0.32 -4.40
CA ALA A 326 -8.31 -0.88 -4.22
C ALA A 326 -8.98 -1.92 -3.30
N ARG A 327 -9.69 -1.45 -2.28
CA ARG A 327 -10.45 -2.31 -1.34
C ARG A 327 -11.71 -2.88 -1.97
N ILE A 328 -12.40 -2.09 -2.79
CA ILE A 328 -13.52 -2.60 -3.61
C ILE A 328 -13.00 -3.70 -4.54
N CYS A 329 -11.87 -3.49 -5.21
CA CYS A 329 -11.26 -4.53 -6.05
C CYS A 329 -10.93 -5.79 -5.25
N ARG A 330 -10.30 -5.64 -4.07
CA ARG A 330 -9.95 -6.79 -3.22
C ARG A 330 -11.19 -7.57 -2.77
N LEU A 331 -12.26 -6.88 -2.37
CA LEU A 331 -13.50 -7.47 -1.89
C LEU A 331 -14.20 -8.33 -2.95
N HIS A 332 -14.21 -7.86 -4.20
CA HIS A 332 -14.89 -8.54 -5.30
C HIS A 332 -14.01 -9.54 -6.06
N ARG A 333 -12.72 -9.61 -5.77
CA ARG A 333 -11.75 -10.44 -6.48
C ARG A 333 -12.13 -11.94 -6.53
N PRO A 334 -12.54 -12.61 -5.42
CA PRO A 334 -12.93 -14.02 -5.48
C PRO A 334 -14.09 -14.27 -6.46
N TYR A 335 -15.02 -13.31 -6.50
CA TYR A 335 -16.23 -13.36 -7.32
C TYR A 335 -16.00 -12.89 -8.77
N HIS A 336 -14.84 -12.32 -9.06
CA HIS A 336 -14.52 -11.83 -10.40
C HIS A 336 -14.38 -12.99 -11.38
N LEU A 337 -13.56 -13.98 -11.03
CA LEU A 337 -13.36 -15.18 -11.85
C LEU A 337 -14.63 -16.05 -11.84
N ALA A 338 -15.25 -16.24 -10.68
CA ALA A 338 -16.46 -17.03 -10.55
C ALA A 338 -17.65 -16.49 -11.39
N ALA A 339 -17.64 -15.20 -11.76
CA ALA A 339 -18.68 -14.61 -12.60
C ALA A 339 -18.72 -15.16 -14.04
N TYR A 340 -17.65 -15.80 -14.51
CA TYR A 340 -17.63 -16.44 -15.83
C TYR A 340 -18.40 -17.76 -15.86
N SER A 341 -18.42 -18.47 -14.74
CA SER A 341 -19.10 -19.75 -14.59
C SER A 341 -20.49 -19.57 -13.96
N ASP A 342 -20.70 -18.50 -13.20
CA ASP A 342 -21.97 -18.19 -12.50
C ASP A 342 -22.39 -16.72 -12.62
N LEU A 343 -23.49 -16.48 -13.35
CA LEU A 343 -24.04 -15.15 -13.59
C LEU A 343 -24.49 -14.42 -12.33
N ARG A 344 -24.70 -15.09 -11.20
CA ARG A 344 -25.03 -14.44 -9.91
C ARG A 344 -23.96 -13.42 -9.51
N TYR A 345 -22.70 -13.63 -9.90
CA TYR A 345 -21.58 -12.77 -9.56
C TYR A 345 -21.29 -11.66 -10.58
N SER A 346 -22.18 -11.45 -11.56
CA SER A 346 -22.02 -10.42 -12.60
C SER A 346 -21.80 -9.02 -12.01
N TYR A 347 -22.46 -8.69 -10.89
CA TYR A 347 -22.24 -7.41 -10.19
C TYR A 347 -20.80 -7.25 -9.72
N SER A 348 -20.20 -8.29 -9.14
CA SER A 348 -18.80 -8.27 -8.69
C SER A 348 -17.86 -8.01 -9.84
N ARG A 349 -18.04 -8.69 -10.98
CA ARG A 349 -17.25 -8.46 -12.19
C ARG A 349 -17.38 -7.01 -12.68
N THR A 350 -18.58 -6.46 -12.78
CA THR A 350 -18.75 -5.06 -13.19
C THR A 350 -18.08 -4.09 -12.20
N THR A 351 -18.20 -4.36 -10.89
CA THR A 351 -17.72 -3.48 -9.82
C THR A 351 -16.19 -3.46 -9.71
N ILE A 352 -15.53 -4.62 -9.78
CA ILE A 352 -14.07 -4.70 -9.78
C ILE A 352 -13.48 -4.00 -11.00
N LEU A 353 -14.03 -4.20 -12.20
CA LEU A 353 -13.54 -3.55 -13.42
C LEU A 353 -13.71 -2.04 -13.37
N THR A 354 -14.89 -1.58 -12.93
CA THR A 354 -15.15 -0.13 -12.76
C THR A 354 -14.15 0.50 -11.80
N SER A 355 -13.86 -0.17 -10.68
CA SER A 355 -12.87 0.31 -9.70
C SER A 355 -11.44 0.23 -10.23
N ALA A 356 -11.09 -0.82 -10.97
CA ALA A 356 -9.78 -0.95 -11.60
C ALA A 356 -9.52 0.17 -12.61
N TYR A 357 -10.48 0.50 -13.48
CA TYR A 357 -10.37 1.66 -14.37
C TYR A 357 -10.22 2.97 -13.59
N LYS A 358 -10.98 3.13 -12.51
CA LYS A 358 -10.89 4.33 -11.68
C LYS A 358 -9.50 4.47 -11.05
N ILE A 359 -8.88 3.38 -10.60
CA ILE A 359 -7.49 3.37 -10.10
C ILE A 359 -6.51 3.84 -11.17
N LEU A 360 -6.63 3.35 -12.41
CA LEU A 360 -5.75 3.79 -13.51
C LEU A 360 -5.96 5.27 -13.85
N GLU A 361 -7.21 5.74 -13.86
CA GLU A 361 -7.53 7.15 -14.05
C GLU A 361 -6.94 8.03 -12.94
N LEU A 362 -7.09 7.62 -11.69
CA LEU A 362 -6.54 8.31 -10.53
C LEU A 362 -5.02 8.39 -10.61
N ARG A 363 -4.34 7.30 -11.01
CA ARG A 363 -2.90 7.32 -11.24
C ARG A 363 -2.53 8.34 -12.32
N ARG A 364 -3.30 8.45 -13.40
CA ARG A 364 -3.07 9.46 -14.44
C ARG A 364 -3.31 10.88 -13.93
N MET A 365 -4.31 11.11 -13.06
CA MET A 365 -4.54 12.41 -12.43
C MET A 365 -3.37 12.88 -11.57
N MET A 366 -2.57 11.94 -11.04
CA MET A 366 -1.33 12.25 -10.32
C MET A 366 -0.21 12.76 -11.23
N ASP A 367 -0.34 12.59 -12.55
CA ASP A 367 0.61 13.13 -13.54
C ASP A 367 0.33 14.57 -13.94
N ASP A 368 -0.76 15.16 -13.43
CA ASP A 368 -1.08 16.57 -13.64
C ASP A 368 0.07 17.46 -13.16
N PRO A 369 0.46 18.51 -13.91
CA PRO A 369 1.56 19.40 -13.52
C PRO A 369 1.42 19.99 -12.11
N VAL A 370 0.21 20.29 -11.67
CA VAL A 370 -0.07 20.81 -10.32
C VAL A 370 0.20 19.74 -9.25
N ALA A 371 -0.14 18.47 -9.54
CA ALA A 371 0.16 17.36 -8.64
C ALA A 371 1.68 17.08 -8.59
N LYS A 372 2.35 17.06 -9.74
CA LYS A 372 3.79 16.77 -9.86
C LYS A 372 4.70 17.82 -9.24
N LEU A 373 4.23 19.06 -9.12
CA LEU A 373 5.00 20.14 -8.50
C LEU A 373 5.36 19.82 -7.03
N HIS A 374 4.47 19.12 -6.35
CA HIS A 374 4.57 18.87 -4.91
C HIS A 374 4.75 17.40 -4.56
N PHE A 375 4.43 16.47 -5.48
CA PHE A 375 4.41 15.04 -5.21
C PHE A 375 5.04 14.21 -6.32
N ARG A 376 5.64 13.10 -5.89
CA ARG A 376 6.14 12.06 -6.79
C ARG A 376 5.40 10.75 -6.54
N PRO A 377 4.26 10.50 -7.23
CA PRO A 377 3.50 9.26 -7.08
C PRO A 377 4.39 8.00 -7.16
N GLU A 378 5.43 8.07 -7.97
CA GLU A 378 6.36 6.97 -8.24
C GLU A 378 7.10 6.44 -7.00
N ARG A 379 7.29 7.29 -5.98
CA ARG A 379 7.95 6.90 -4.74
C ARG A 379 7.03 6.18 -3.78
N TYR A 380 5.71 6.29 -3.96
CA TYR A 380 4.77 5.72 -3.01
C TYR A 380 4.46 4.25 -3.33
N TRP A 381 4.92 3.33 -2.47
CA TRP A 381 4.74 1.88 -2.65
C TRP A 381 3.27 1.48 -2.78
N VAL A 382 2.41 2.08 -1.98
CA VAL A 382 0.97 1.78 -2.00
C VAL A 382 0.31 2.09 -3.35
N ILE A 383 0.81 3.09 -4.08
CA ILE A 383 0.28 3.45 -5.40
C ILE A 383 0.66 2.37 -6.40
N PHE A 384 1.92 1.93 -6.36
CA PHE A 384 2.39 0.82 -7.17
C PHE A 384 1.54 -0.43 -6.94
N LEU A 385 1.37 -0.86 -5.68
CA LEU A 385 0.58 -2.04 -5.31
C LEU A 385 -0.87 -1.97 -5.85
N HIS A 386 -1.53 -0.83 -5.67
CA HIS A 386 -2.92 -0.66 -6.09
C HIS A 386 -3.09 -0.65 -7.61
N VAL A 387 -2.18 0.01 -8.34
CA VAL A 387 -2.21 0.01 -9.80
C VAL A 387 -1.90 -1.37 -10.37
N THR A 388 -0.91 -2.07 -9.81
CA THR A 388 -0.60 -3.46 -10.17
C THR A 388 -1.83 -4.35 -9.98
N SER A 389 -2.48 -4.26 -8.82
CA SER A 389 -3.70 -5.02 -8.52
C SER A 389 -4.85 -4.72 -9.50
N ALA A 390 -5.05 -3.45 -9.86
CA ALA A 390 -6.05 -3.05 -10.84
C ALA A 390 -5.74 -3.57 -12.25
N ALA A 391 -4.48 -3.47 -12.66
CA ALA A 391 -4.05 -3.96 -13.96
C ALA A 391 -4.23 -5.48 -14.09
N VAL A 392 -3.92 -6.22 -13.02
CA VAL A 392 -4.15 -7.66 -12.96
C VAL A 392 -5.63 -8.00 -13.09
N ALA A 393 -6.53 -7.27 -12.40
CA ALA A 393 -7.97 -7.46 -12.57
C ALA A 393 -8.43 -7.23 -14.02
N LEU A 394 -7.91 -6.20 -14.69
CA LEU A 394 -8.23 -5.94 -16.10
C LEU A 394 -7.65 -7.00 -17.05
N ALA A 395 -6.47 -7.53 -16.75
CA ALA A 395 -5.84 -8.58 -17.55
C ALA A 395 -6.61 -9.90 -17.49
N VAL A 396 -7.08 -10.27 -16.29
CA VAL A 396 -7.99 -11.41 -16.10
C VAL A 396 -9.25 -11.24 -16.95
N ASP A 397 -9.81 -10.03 -17.02
CA ASP A 397 -11.02 -9.79 -17.81
C ASP A 397 -10.78 -9.97 -19.31
N LEU A 398 -9.66 -9.43 -19.79
CA LEU A 398 -9.22 -9.53 -21.18
C LEU A 398 -8.91 -10.96 -21.60
N SER A 399 -8.38 -11.79 -20.70
CA SER A 399 -8.04 -13.17 -21.03
C SER A 399 -9.29 -14.00 -21.34
N HIS A 400 -10.39 -13.71 -20.66
CA HIS A 400 -11.67 -14.38 -20.88
C HIS A 400 -12.50 -13.73 -22.00
N ASN A 401 -12.32 -12.43 -22.25
CA ASN A 401 -13.02 -11.69 -23.31
C ASN A 401 -12.03 -11.00 -24.29
N PRO A 402 -11.18 -11.76 -25.00
CA PRO A 402 -10.12 -11.18 -25.84
C PRO A 402 -10.64 -10.40 -27.05
N ASP A 403 -11.85 -10.72 -27.50
CA ASP A 403 -12.50 -10.10 -28.65
C ASP A 403 -13.46 -8.96 -28.25
N ALA A 404 -13.42 -8.52 -26.99
CA ALA A 404 -14.23 -7.40 -26.54
C ALA A 404 -13.90 -6.13 -27.36
N PRO A 405 -14.90 -5.31 -27.75
CA PRO A 405 -14.67 -4.12 -28.58
C PRO A 405 -13.66 -3.13 -28.02
N ASP A 406 -13.46 -3.12 -26.70
CA ASP A 406 -12.53 -2.27 -25.98
C ASP A 406 -11.21 -2.97 -25.62
N ALA A 407 -11.01 -4.24 -25.98
CA ALA A 407 -9.87 -5.06 -25.52
C ALA A 407 -8.49 -4.40 -25.77
N GLU A 408 -8.27 -3.84 -26.96
CA GLU A 408 -7.02 -3.14 -27.28
C GLU A 408 -6.85 -1.83 -26.47
N ALA A 409 -7.93 -1.07 -26.27
CA ALA A 409 -7.87 0.14 -25.45
C ALA A 409 -7.56 -0.17 -23.98
N ILE A 410 -8.00 -1.33 -23.47
CA ILE A 410 -7.68 -1.79 -22.11
C ILE A 410 -6.20 -2.18 -22.02
N LYS A 411 -5.68 -2.94 -23.01
CA LYS A 411 -4.26 -3.29 -23.08
C LYS A 411 -3.38 -2.05 -23.08
N GLU A 412 -3.71 -1.05 -23.88
CA GLU A 412 -2.99 0.23 -23.92
C GLU A 412 -3.04 0.97 -22.57
N LYS A 413 -4.21 1.03 -21.91
CA LYS A 413 -4.35 1.66 -20.60
C LYS A 413 -3.52 0.97 -19.52
N VAL A 414 -3.54 -0.36 -19.48
CA VAL A 414 -2.75 -1.16 -18.54
C VAL A 414 -1.25 -0.92 -18.77
N LYS A 415 -0.81 -1.01 -20.03
CA LYS A 415 0.58 -0.78 -20.41
C LYS A 415 1.06 0.62 -20.04
N GLY A 416 0.28 1.66 -20.38
CA GLY A 416 0.62 3.04 -20.07
C GLY A 416 0.74 3.32 -18.57
N ALA A 417 -0.13 2.70 -17.76
CA ALA A 417 -0.07 2.83 -16.30
C ALA A 417 1.22 2.21 -15.72
N TYR A 418 1.61 1.03 -16.20
CA TYR A 418 2.88 0.40 -15.81
C TYR A 418 4.09 1.18 -16.28
N GLU A 419 4.17 1.57 -17.55
CA GLU A 419 5.30 2.36 -18.07
C GLU A 419 5.53 3.65 -17.26
N THR A 420 4.46 4.27 -16.76
CA THR A 420 4.55 5.51 -15.98
C THR A 420 5.03 5.27 -14.54
N LEU A 421 4.59 4.19 -13.90
CA LEU A 421 5.07 3.81 -12.56
C LEU A 421 6.56 3.45 -12.54
N ASN A 422 7.06 2.95 -13.67
CA ASN A 422 8.34 2.26 -13.72
C ASN A 422 9.54 3.10 -14.16
N LYS A 423 9.33 4.26 -14.79
CA LYS A 423 10.41 5.20 -15.22
C LYS A 423 11.30 5.77 -14.09
N SER A 424 11.09 5.36 -12.85
CA SER A 424 11.50 6.09 -11.64
C SER A 424 12.07 5.22 -10.51
N ARG A 425 11.87 3.89 -10.55
CA ARG A 425 12.33 2.93 -9.54
C ARG A 425 13.51 2.14 -10.08
N LYS A 426 14.60 2.07 -9.31
CA LYS A 426 15.85 1.40 -9.71
C LYS A 426 15.68 -0.09 -10.10
N ASN A 427 14.64 -0.76 -9.60
CA ASN A 427 14.36 -2.19 -9.83
C ASN A 427 13.07 -2.47 -10.62
N ALA A 428 12.43 -1.44 -11.19
CA ALA A 428 11.15 -1.62 -11.89
C ALA A 428 11.25 -2.55 -13.11
N GLU A 429 12.38 -2.55 -13.81
CA GLU A 429 12.52 -3.35 -15.03
C GLU A 429 12.51 -4.87 -14.79
N SER A 430 13.05 -5.34 -13.66
CA SER A 430 13.00 -6.78 -13.32
C SER A 430 11.59 -7.20 -12.92
N LEU A 431 10.88 -6.35 -12.18
CA LEU A 431 9.49 -6.57 -11.78
C LEU A 431 8.53 -6.55 -12.98
N ILE A 432 8.72 -5.61 -13.91
CA ILE A 432 8.02 -5.59 -15.21
C ILE A 432 8.26 -6.87 -15.97
N ARG A 433 9.53 -7.28 -16.16
CA ARG A 433 9.85 -8.51 -16.88
C ARG A 433 9.20 -9.73 -16.22
N GLY A 434 9.11 -9.75 -14.88
CA GLY A 434 8.40 -10.78 -14.14
C GLY A 434 6.89 -10.77 -14.40
N ILE A 435 6.25 -9.59 -14.32
CA ILE A 435 4.81 -9.42 -14.57
C ILE A 435 4.47 -9.73 -16.03
N GLU A 436 5.21 -9.18 -17.00
CA GLU A 436 5.04 -9.43 -18.43
C GLU A 436 5.20 -10.91 -18.75
N LYS A 437 6.29 -11.55 -18.29
CA LYS A 437 6.52 -12.98 -18.49
C LYS A 437 5.40 -13.82 -17.88
N ASN A 438 4.92 -13.47 -16.69
CA ASN A 438 3.84 -14.20 -16.04
C ASN A 438 2.50 -13.96 -16.74
N MET A 439 2.20 -12.75 -17.20
CA MET A 439 1.01 -12.45 -18.01
C MET A 439 1.05 -13.21 -19.34
N GLU A 440 2.19 -13.23 -20.02
CA GLU A 440 2.41 -14.01 -21.24
C GLU A 440 2.24 -15.51 -20.99
N GLN A 441 2.76 -16.02 -19.87
CA GLN A 441 2.62 -17.42 -19.48
C GLN A 441 1.16 -17.77 -19.22
N VAL A 442 0.43 -16.96 -18.44
CA VAL A 442 -0.98 -17.20 -18.14
C VAL A 442 -1.84 -17.11 -19.40
N MET A 443 -1.63 -16.07 -20.24
CA MET A 443 -2.30 -15.93 -21.53
C MET A 443 -2.00 -17.12 -22.47
N GLY A 444 -0.76 -17.58 -22.50
CA GLY A 444 -0.34 -18.73 -23.30
C GLY A 444 -0.97 -20.04 -22.83
N THR A 445 -1.07 -20.27 -21.53
CA THR A 445 -1.73 -21.45 -20.95
C THR A 445 -3.23 -21.45 -21.26
N LEU A 446 -3.90 -20.31 -21.11
CA LEU A 446 -5.32 -20.16 -21.42
C LEU A 446 -5.63 -20.35 -22.92
N GLN A 447 -4.78 -19.82 -23.80
CA GLN A 447 -4.91 -20.02 -25.25
C GLN A 447 -4.72 -21.50 -25.64
N LYS A 448 -3.76 -22.20 -25.03
CA LYS A 448 -3.55 -23.64 -25.24
C LYS A 448 -4.75 -24.45 -24.75
N GLN A 449 -5.31 -24.13 -23.59
CA GLN A 449 -6.51 -24.79 -23.06
C GLN A 449 -7.71 -24.59 -24.00
N ARG A 450 -7.90 -23.38 -24.54
CA ARG A 450 -8.96 -23.08 -25.50
C ARG A 450 -8.80 -23.83 -26.83
N ALA A 451 -7.57 -23.93 -27.34
CA ALA A 451 -7.26 -24.71 -28.54
C ALA A 451 -7.51 -26.22 -28.33
N ASN A 452 -7.20 -26.73 -27.13
CA ASN A 452 -7.47 -28.12 -26.75
C ASN A 452 -8.97 -28.39 -26.60
N ALA A 453 -9.75 -27.47 -26.01
CA ALA A 453 -11.21 -27.60 -25.90
C ALA A 453 -11.92 -27.55 -27.28
N MET A 454 -11.42 -26.74 -28.21
CA MET A 454 -11.95 -26.66 -29.58
C MET A 454 -11.62 -27.89 -30.44
N THR A 455 -10.51 -28.59 -30.17
CA THR A 455 -10.14 -29.82 -30.89
C THR A 455 -10.89 -31.06 -30.38
N SER A 456 -11.30 -31.08 -29.10
CA SER A 456 -12.16 -32.13 -28.54
C SER A 456 -13.64 -32.03 -28.93
N ALA A 457 -14.10 -30.88 -29.44
CA ALA A 457 -15.52 -30.61 -29.75
C ALA A 457 -15.91 -30.86 -31.23
N SER A 458 -15.13 -31.60 -32.01
CA SER A 458 -15.46 -31.93 -33.40
C SER A 458 -16.17 -33.29 -33.50
N PRO A 459 -17.41 -33.38 -34.04
CA PRO A 459 -18.15 -34.65 -34.10
C PRO A 459 -17.83 -35.41 -35.40
N ALA A 460 -17.26 -36.61 -35.29
CA ALA A 460 -17.20 -37.57 -36.39
C ALA A 460 -17.60 -38.98 -35.93
N ALA A 461 -18.89 -39.27 -36.11
CA ALA A 461 -19.53 -40.51 -36.54
C ALA A 461 -18.86 -41.89 -36.32
N THR A 462 -19.56 -42.73 -35.52
CA THR A 462 -19.90 -44.16 -35.73
C THR A 462 -18.84 -45.15 -36.26
N SER A 463 -18.53 -46.21 -35.49
CA SER A 463 -19.19 -47.53 -35.63
C SER A 463 -18.65 -48.62 -34.69
N SER A 464 -19.59 -49.34 -34.07
CA SER A 464 -19.65 -50.79 -33.76
C SER A 464 -18.51 -51.51 -33.02
N ALA A 465 -18.82 -51.86 -31.77
CA ALA A 465 -18.81 -53.20 -31.17
C ALA A 465 -17.93 -54.31 -31.77
N ASN A 466 -17.09 -54.92 -30.90
CA ASN A 466 -17.02 -56.37 -30.72
C ASN A 466 -16.48 -56.73 -29.33
N LEU A 467 -17.12 -57.72 -28.71
CA LEU A 467 -16.80 -58.34 -27.43
C LEU A 467 -16.09 -59.69 -27.64
N ASP A 468 -15.29 -60.05 -26.64
CA ASP A 468 -14.74 -61.37 -26.26
C ASP A 468 -13.46 -61.90 -26.96
N PRO A 469 -12.67 -62.80 -26.31
CA PRO A 469 -12.35 -62.94 -24.87
C PRO A 469 -10.82 -63.07 -24.59
N VAL A 470 -10.45 -62.97 -23.31
CA VAL A 470 -9.09 -63.14 -22.75
C VAL A 470 -8.63 -64.62 -22.76
N PRO A 471 -7.32 -64.89 -22.91
CA PRO A 471 -6.66 -65.79 -21.96
C PRO A 471 -5.27 -65.31 -21.46
N GLU A 472 -5.21 -65.13 -20.14
CA GLU A 472 -4.25 -65.60 -19.13
C GLU A 472 -2.70 -65.63 -19.35
N SER A 473 -2.02 -65.11 -18.31
CA SER A 473 -0.60 -65.22 -17.88
C SER A 473 0.24 -63.95 -18.12
N ALA A 474 0.99 -63.38 -17.17
CA ALA A 474 1.24 -63.68 -15.76
C ALA A 474 1.62 -62.37 -15.02
N PHE A 475 1.25 -62.30 -13.74
CA PHE A 475 1.81 -61.50 -12.64
C PHE A 475 2.86 -60.41 -12.95
N THR A 476 2.56 -59.16 -12.59
CA THR A 476 3.07 -58.50 -11.36
C THR A 476 2.51 -57.08 -11.19
N ASP A 477 2.14 -56.79 -9.95
CA ASP A 477 2.07 -55.49 -9.26
C ASP A 477 1.11 -54.38 -9.73
N MET A 478 -0.03 -54.36 -9.03
CA MET A 478 -0.51 -53.25 -8.19
C MET A 478 -0.83 -51.92 -8.87
N ASN A 479 -1.99 -51.86 -9.52
CA ASN A 479 -2.92 -50.72 -9.50
C ASN A 479 -4.27 -51.09 -10.15
N ASP A 480 -5.37 -50.93 -9.40
CA ASP A 480 -6.66 -50.33 -9.83
C ASP A 480 -7.74 -50.57 -8.76
N ILE A 481 -8.31 -49.54 -8.11
CA ILE A 481 -9.37 -48.61 -8.56
C ILE A 481 -10.75 -49.29 -8.68
N THR A 482 -11.72 -48.78 -7.92
CA THR A 482 -13.15 -48.71 -8.29
C THR A 482 -13.64 -47.30 -7.94
N VAL A 483 -13.71 -46.37 -8.91
CA VAL A 483 -14.79 -46.12 -9.89
C VAL A 483 -15.97 -45.33 -9.30
N GLY A 484 -16.19 -44.14 -9.87
CA GLY A 484 -17.55 -43.70 -10.20
C GLY A 484 -17.92 -42.27 -9.81
N MET A 485 -17.51 -41.27 -10.59
CA MET A 485 -18.43 -40.46 -11.39
C MET A 485 -17.65 -39.40 -12.17
N GLN A 486 -17.93 -39.37 -13.47
CA GLN A 486 -17.47 -38.39 -14.41
C GLN A 486 -18.40 -37.16 -14.27
N GLU A 487 -17.85 -36.04 -13.80
CA GLU A 487 -18.42 -34.71 -14.03
C GLU A 487 -17.36 -33.87 -14.73
N ASP A 488 -17.74 -33.33 -15.90
CA ASP A 488 -16.93 -32.44 -16.74
C ASP A 488 -16.67 -31.09 -16.04
N GLY A 489 -15.77 -31.06 -15.06
CA GLY A 489 -15.43 -29.85 -14.28
C GLY A 489 -13.94 -29.45 -14.24
N PHE A 490 -13.02 -30.32 -14.68
CA PHE A 490 -11.58 -30.18 -14.40
C PHE A 490 -10.83 -29.05 -15.13
N GLY A 491 -11.46 -28.35 -16.08
CA GLY A 491 -10.82 -27.26 -16.83
C GLY A 491 -10.77 -25.93 -16.08
N ASP A 492 -11.82 -25.62 -15.32
CA ASP A 492 -12.02 -24.32 -14.68
C ASP A 492 -11.22 -24.22 -13.37
N GLU A 493 -11.17 -25.31 -12.58
CA GLU A 493 -10.47 -25.33 -11.29
C GLU A 493 -8.96 -25.15 -11.42
N HIS A 494 -8.32 -25.72 -12.45
CA HIS A 494 -6.88 -25.58 -12.65
C HIS A 494 -6.49 -24.17 -13.15
N SER A 495 -7.34 -23.54 -13.97
CA SER A 495 -7.16 -22.14 -14.36
C SER A 495 -7.35 -21.20 -13.17
N HIS A 496 -8.39 -21.45 -12.36
CA HIS A 496 -8.63 -20.74 -11.11
C HIS A 496 -7.46 -20.86 -10.14
N GLN A 497 -6.85 -22.04 -10.00
CA GLN A 497 -5.69 -22.25 -9.12
C GLN A 497 -4.46 -21.48 -9.60
N LEU A 498 -4.12 -21.56 -10.90
CA LEU A 498 -2.97 -20.82 -11.46
C LEU A 498 -3.15 -19.30 -11.36
N TRP A 499 -4.39 -18.81 -11.53
CA TRP A 499 -4.70 -17.41 -11.27
C TRP A 499 -4.60 -17.12 -9.77
N SER A 500 -5.21 -17.90 -8.89
CA SER A 500 -5.14 -17.72 -7.43
C SER A 500 -3.69 -17.67 -6.92
N ASP A 501 -2.85 -18.59 -7.36
CA ASP A 501 -1.42 -18.63 -7.03
C ASP A 501 -0.67 -17.38 -7.54
N PHE A 502 -0.94 -16.93 -8.77
CA PHE A 502 -0.37 -15.69 -9.30
C PHE A 502 -0.87 -14.46 -8.52
N LEU A 503 -2.16 -14.42 -8.25
CA LEU A 503 -2.87 -13.36 -7.55
C LEU A 503 -2.42 -13.25 -6.08
N ALA A 504 -2.06 -14.35 -5.43
CA ALA A 504 -1.49 -14.41 -4.09
C ALA A 504 -0.02 -13.92 -4.05
N VAL A 505 0.72 -14.10 -5.14
CA VAL A 505 2.15 -13.74 -5.24
C VAL A 505 2.38 -12.30 -5.73
N VAL A 506 1.46 -11.74 -6.52
CA VAL A 506 1.55 -10.36 -7.07
C VAL A 506 1.86 -9.28 -6.01
N PRO A 507 1.32 -9.33 -4.78
CA PRO A 507 1.62 -8.38 -3.71
C PRO A 507 3.01 -8.53 -3.10
N ASP A 508 3.64 -9.72 -3.22
CA ASP A 508 4.90 -10.12 -2.60
C ASP A 508 6.00 -10.46 -3.63
N LEU A 509 5.91 -9.94 -4.85
CA LEU A 509 6.85 -10.18 -5.97
C LEU A 509 8.31 -9.79 -5.69
N GLU A 510 8.62 -9.16 -4.55
CA GLU A 510 10.00 -8.89 -4.14
C GLU A 510 10.65 -10.07 -3.39
N GLU A 511 9.89 -11.04 -2.87
CA GLU A 511 10.43 -12.13 -2.02
C GLU A 511 10.01 -13.56 -2.44
N PHE A 512 9.07 -13.72 -3.38
CA PHE A 512 8.64 -15.08 -3.80
C PHE A 512 9.74 -15.80 -4.61
N GLN A 513 10.24 -16.88 -4.03
CA GLN A 513 11.38 -17.66 -4.52
C GLN A 513 11.06 -18.33 -5.86
N TRP A 514 11.65 -17.79 -6.93
CA TRP A 514 11.66 -18.31 -8.30
C TRP A 514 11.99 -19.80 -8.44
N THR A 515 12.58 -20.44 -7.43
CA THR A 515 12.95 -21.85 -7.47
C THR A 515 11.78 -22.81 -7.41
N SER A 516 10.68 -22.46 -6.72
CA SER A 516 9.52 -23.36 -6.62
C SER A 516 8.73 -23.46 -7.93
N LEU A 517 8.68 -22.37 -8.70
CA LEU A 517 7.97 -22.28 -9.99
C LEU A 517 8.79 -22.86 -11.16
N LEU A 518 10.08 -23.11 -10.95
CA LEU A 518 11.00 -23.67 -11.95
C LEU A 518 11.33 -25.15 -11.72
N GLN A 519 10.82 -25.76 -10.65
CA GLN A 519 11.04 -27.19 -10.37
C GLN A 519 10.03 -28.11 -11.07
N ASP A 520 8.89 -27.59 -11.53
CA ASP A 520 7.87 -28.35 -12.27
C ASP A 520 8.05 -28.32 -13.80
N LEU A 521 9.20 -27.86 -14.27
CA LEU A 521 9.55 -27.91 -15.69
C LEU A 521 10.73 -28.86 -15.87
N ASP A 522 10.42 -30.10 -16.25
CA ASP A 522 11.37 -31.15 -16.63
C ASP A 522 12.46 -30.60 -17.57
N PHE A 523 13.66 -30.42 -17.01
CA PHE A 523 14.86 -30.14 -17.77
C PHE A 523 15.56 -31.48 -18.07
N ASP A 524 15.40 -31.98 -19.29
CA ASP A 524 16.21 -33.08 -19.82
C ASP A 524 17.63 -32.53 -20.15
N PRO A 525 18.69 -32.99 -19.44
CA PRO A 525 20.05 -32.49 -19.65
C PRO A 525 20.72 -32.97 -20.94
N SER A 526 20.04 -33.77 -21.78
CA SER A 526 20.65 -34.42 -22.95
C SER A 526 20.79 -33.55 -24.21
N ASN A 527 20.31 -32.30 -24.21
CA ASN A 527 20.36 -31.41 -25.38
C ASN A 527 21.60 -30.51 -25.49
N PHE A 528 22.66 -30.76 -24.73
CA PHE A 528 23.97 -30.16 -24.96
C PHE A 528 25.06 -31.23 -25.03
N SER A 529 25.26 -31.75 -26.25
CA SER A 529 26.52 -32.36 -26.70
C SER A 529 27.04 -31.62 -27.92
#